data_AF-A0A453FG49-F1
#
_entry.id   AF-A0A453FG49-F1
#
_cell.length_a   1.000
_cell.length_b   1.000
_cell.length_c   1.000
_cell.angle_alpha   90.00
_cell.angle_beta   90.00
_cell.angle_gamma   90.00
#
_symmetry.space_group_name_H-M   'P 1'
#
loop_
_entity.id
_entity.type
_entity.pdbx_description
1 polymer ?
#
loop_
_entity_poly.entity_id
_entity_poly.type
_entity_poly.pdbx_seq_one_letter_code
_entity_poly.pdbx_strand_id
1 'polypeptide(L)'
;MARLSTANPAITFRLLPVPSCGKGHYSHPVLRTIDVLRAANPSLREFLRTLPAVDALVVDMFCVDALDVAAELDIPAYFFFASAVGDLAIMLHLPYYYPAAPCSFKDMGKTVLHFPGVPPIRALDMSTTMLDRESDIAKERLRHYTRMPEARGFLANSFDWLEARALEALRYGLCTPGRPTPPVYCIGPLVLPGQTGGSAGGRHACLEWLDAQPERGVVFLCFGSLGTFSAA
;
A
#
# COMPACT_ATOMS: atom_id res chain seq x y z
N MET A 1 -19.12 3.14 9.10
CA MET A 1 -18.53 3.25 10.46
C MET A 1 -19.25 2.40 11.49
N ALA A 2 -20.56 2.54 11.73
CA ALA A 2 -21.27 1.81 12.81
C ALA A 2 -20.97 0.30 12.88
N ARG A 3 -21.07 -0.43 11.75
CA ARG A 3 -20.74 -1.87 11.69
C ARG A 3 -19.28 -2.18 12.05
N LEU A 4 -18.33 -1.36 11.60
CA LEU A 4 -16.90 -1.54 11.89
C LEU A 4 -16.61 -1.30 13.38
N SER A 5 -17.23 -0.26 13.96
CA SER A 5 -17.13 0.05 15.39
C SER A 5 -17.71 -1.07 16.26
N THR A 6 -18.86 -1.63 15.88
CA THR A 6 -19.46 -2.76 16.61
C THR A 6 -18.59 -4.02 16.54
N ALA A 7 -18.00 -4.31 15.37
CA ALA A 7 -17.16 -5.49 15.19
C ALA A 7 -15.77 -5.37 15.87
N ASN A 8 -15.31 -4.15 16.17
CA ASN A 8 -13.98 -3.90 16.71
C ASN A 8 -14.07 -2.94 17.90
N PRO A 9 -14.60 -3.38 19.06
CA PRO A 9 -14.85 -2.50 20.20
C PRO A 9 -13.56 -1.91 20.82
N ALA A 10 -12.41 -2.55 20.60
CA ALA A 10 -11.11 -2.03 21.00
C ALA A 10 -10.59 -0.90 20.10
N ILE A 11 -11.22 -0.66 18.94
CA ILE A 11 -10.79 0.34 17.96
C ILE A 11 -11.77 1.52 17.97
N THR A 12 -11.25 2.70 18.26
CA THR A 12 -12.00 3.94 18.14
C THR A 12 -11.91 4.47 16.71
N PHE A 13 -13.03 4.49 16.01
CA PHE A 13 -13.10 5.04 14.65
C PHE A 13 -13.41 6.53 14.69
N ARG A 14 -12.67 7.31 13.89
CA ARG A 14 -12.88 8.74 13.68
C ARG A 14 -12.84 9.04 12.19
N LEU A 15 -13.81 9.81 11.72
CA LEU A 15 -13.82 10.35 10.37
C LEU A 15 -13.35 11.79 10.45
N LEU A 16 -12.20 12.08 9.85
CA LEU A 16 -11.66 13.42 9.80
C LEU A 16 -12.23 14.16 8.59
N PRO A 17 -12.48 15.49 8.71
CA PRO A 17 -12.91 16.28 7.57
C PRO A 17 -11.78 16.33 6.55
N VAL A 18 -12.10 16.01 5.30
CA VAL A 18 -11.16 16.18 4.18
C VAL A 18 -11.60 17.41 3.41
N PRO A 19 -10.72 18.43 3.25
CA PRO A 19 -11.05 19.61 2.47
C PRO A 19 -11.46 19.23 1.05
N SER A 20 -12.29 20.06 0.42
CA SER A 20 -12.46 20.01 -1.03
C SER A 20 -11.09 20.23 -1.66
N CYS A 21 -10.54 19.17 -2.24
CA CYS A 21 -9.26 19.15 -2.92
C CYS A 21 -9.40 18.28 -4.16
N GLY A 22 -8.70 18.66 -5.22
CA GLY A 22 -8.91 18.04 -6.50
C GLY A 22 -8.61 18.99 -7.64
N LYS A 23 -7.83 18.52 -8.62
CA LYS A 23 -7.85 19.10 -9.96
C LYS A 23 -9.13 18.65 -10.67
N GLY A 24 -9.65 19.45 -11.60
CA GLY A 24 -10.81 19.07 -12.42
C GLY A 24 -10.57 17.80 -13.26
N HIS A 25 -9.30 17.48 -13.52
CA HIS A 25 -8.88 16.27 -14.21
C HIS A 25 -7.58 15.73 -13.61
N TYR A 26 -7.48 14.41 -13.50
CA TYR A 26 -6.29 13.67 -13.07
C TYR A 26 -5.88 12.70 -14.18
N SER A 27 -4.60 12.66 -14.52
CA SER A 27 -4.05 11.69 -15.47
C SER A 27 -4.16 10.25 -14.97
N HIS A 28 -4.20 10.05 -13.65
CA HIS A 28 -4.26 8.74 -13.01
C HIS A 28 -5.04 8.79 -11.67
N PRO A 29 -5.90 7.80 -11.36
CA PRO A 29 -6.70 7.78 -10.11
C PRO A 29 -5.86 7.85 -8.83
N VAL A 30 -4.67 7.25 -8.83
CA VAL A 30 -3.76 7.28 -7.66
C VAL A 30 -3.30 8.70 -7.33
N LEU A 31 -3.12 9.59 -8.32
CA LEU A 31 -2.77 10.99 -8.03
C LEU A 31 -3.89 11.70 -7.26
N ARG A 32 -5.15 11.42 -7.61
CA ARG A 32 -6.30 11.93 -6.87
C ARG A 32 -6.26 11.43 -5.43
N THR A 33 -6.00 10.14 -5.21
CA THR A 33 -5.86 9.58 -3.86
C THR A 33 -4.75 10.28 -3.07
N ILE A 34 -3.57 10.48 -3.66
CA ILE A 34 -2.44 11.16 -3.01
C ILE A 34 -2.80 12.60 -2.65
N ASP A 35 -3.38 13.37 -3.58
CA ASP A 35 -3.77 14.76 -3.32
C ASP A 35 -4.83 14.87 -2.21
N VAL A 36 -5.81 13.96 -2.20
CA VAL A 36 -6.87 13.91 -1.18
C VAL A 36 -6.29 13.61 0.20
N LEU A 37 -5.40 12.61 0.29
CA LEU A 37 -4.73 12.25 1.54
C LEU A 37 -3.83 13.37 2.04
N ARG A 38 -3.06 14.01 1.14
CA ARG A 38 -2.23 15.18 1.46
C ARG A 38 -3.07 16.34 1.98
N ALA A 39 -4.20 16.64 1.35
CA ALA A 39 -5.10 17.70 1.78
C ALA A 39 -5.76 17.41 3.14
N ALA A 40 -5.83 16.14 3.55
CA ALA A 40 -6.34 15.75 4.87
C ALA A 40 -5.32 15.95 6.01
N ASN A 41 -4.03 16.17 5.70
CA ASN A 41 -2.97 16.29 6.72
C ASN A 41 -3.19 17.41 7.75
N PRO A 42 -3.70 18.61 7.41
CA PRO A 42 -4.04 19.62 8.42
C PRO A 42 -5.10 19.13 9.42
N SER A 43 -6.12 18.40 8.95
CA SER A 43 -7.15 17.81 9.81
C SER A 43 -6.58 16.69 10.68
N LEU A 44 -5.67 15.88 10.14
CA LEU A 44 -4.94 14.86 10.91
C LEU A 44 -4.12 15.51 12.02
N ARG A 45 -3.34 16.55 11.70
CA ARG A 45 -2.55 17.30 12.67
C ARG A 45 -3.39 17.84 13.81
N GLU A 46 -4.49 18.52 13.49
CA GLU A 46 -5.38 19.10 14.49
C GLU A 46 -5.98 18.00 15.38
N PHE A 47 -6.44 16.91 14.77
CA PHE A 47 -6.97 15.78 15.53
C PHE A 47 -5.93 15.17 16.49
N LEU A 48 -4.70 14.93 16.03
CA LEU A 48 -3.64 14.38 16.87
C LEU A 48 -3.32 15.30 18.06
N ARG A 49 -3.40 16.63 17.91
CA ARG A 49 -3.25 17.59 19.02
C ARG A 49 -4.35 17.53 20.07
N THR A 50 -5.53 17.03 19.72
CA THR A 50 -6.64 16.84 20.68
C THR A 50 -6.47 15.59 21.55
N LEU A 51 -5.58 14.67 21.17
CA LEU A 51 -5.34 13.44 21.92
C LEU A 51 -4.35 13.69 23.06
N PRO A 52 -4.54 13.05 24.23
CA PRO A 52 -3.67 13.26 25.39
C PRO A 52 -2.25 12.70 25.16
N ALA A 53 -2.12 11.61 24.41
CA ALA A 53 -0.85 10.99 24.03
C ALA A 53 -1.04 10.14 22.76
N VAL A 54 0.00 10.06 21.93
CA VAL A 54 0.04 9.22 20.72
C VAL A 54 1.40 8.54 20.64
N ASP A 55 1.43 7.22 20.84
CA ASP A 55 2.70 6.46 20.86
C ASP A 55 3.29 6.23 19.48
N ALA A 56 2.45 6.13 18.45
CA ALA A 56 2.87 5.93 17.07
C ALA A 56 1.76 6.31 16.09
N LEU A 57 2.16 6.70 14.88
CA LEU A 57 1.28 6.88 13.74
C LEU A 57 1.53 5.75 12.73
N VAL A 58 0.51 4.94 12.43
CA VAL A 58 0.60 3.92 11.38
C VAL A 58 -0.20 4.39 10.17
N VAL A 59 0.47 4.57 9.04
CA VAL A 59 -0.12 5.12 7.81
C VAL A 59 -0.05 4.16 6.64
N ASP A 60 -0.97 4.29 5.69
CA ASP A 60 -0.91 3.56 4.42
C ASP A 60 0.22 4.08 3.51
N MET A 61 0.70 3.26 2.57
CA MET A 61 1.77 3.62 1.62
C MET A 61 1.45 4.84 0.72
N PHE A 62 0.20 5.24 0.57
CA PHE A 62 -0.21 6.45 -0.14
C PHE A 62 -0.17 7.71 0.74
N CYS A 63 -0.03 7.57 2.07
CA CYS A 63 -0.04 8.66 3.04
C CYS A 63 1.37 9.17 3.40
N VAL A 64 2.33 9.13 2.47
CA VAL A 64 3.74 9.49 2.73
C VAL A 64 3.88 10.92 3.26
N ASP A 65 3.06 11.86 2.80
CA ASP A 65 3.10 13.23 3.29
C ASP A 65 2.64 13.38 4.76
N ALA A 66 1.97 12.39 5.34
CA ALA A 66 1.63 12.39 6.76
C ALA A 66 2.86 12.22 7.67
N LEU A 67 4.02 11.81 7.10
CA LEU A 67 5.30 11.82 7.82
C LEU A 67 5.67 13.24 8.29
N ASP A 68 5.30 14.27 7.53
CA ASP A 68 5.54 15.67 7.92
C ASP A 68 4.75 16.05 9.18
N VAL A 69 3.51 15.56 9.28
CA VAL A 69 2.67 15.76 10.47
C VAL A 69 3.25 15.02 11.68
N ALA A 70 3.70 13.79 11.48
CA ALA A 70 4.30 13.00 12.52
C ALA A 70 5.60 13.64 13.04
N ALA A 71 6.45 14.13 12.14
CA ALA A 71 7.68 14.83 12.49
C ALA A 71 7.41 16.15 13.25
N GLU A 72 6.41 16.94 12.84
CA GLU A 72 6.02 18.18 13.52
C GLU A 72 5.56 17.93 14.96
N LEU A 73 4.91 16.80 15.21
CA LEU A 73 4.37 16.44 16.53
C LEU A 73 5.29 15.50 17.33
N ASP A 74 6.49 15.21 16.83
CA ASP A 74 7.44 14.25 17.42
C ASP A 74 6.84 12.85 17.66
N ILE A 75 6.00 12.38 16.73
CA ILE A 75 5.36 11.07 16.78
C ILE A 75 6.12 10.11 15.85
N PRO A 76 6.51 8.90 16.31
CA PRO A 76 7.13 7.92 15.43
C PRO A 76 6.11 7.39 14.41
N ALA A 77 6.42 7.54 13.12
CA ALA A 77 5.57 7.07 12.04
C ALA A 77 6.04 5.75 11.44
N TYR A 78 5.10 4.86 11.16
CA TYR A 78 5.30 3.57 10.52
C TYR A 78 4.37 3.46 9.30
N PHE A 79 4.78 2.72 8.28
CA PHE A 79 3.87 2.31 7.22
C PHE A 79 3.24 0.97 7.53
N PHE A 80 1.92 0.85 7.39
CA PHE A 80 1.30 -0.44 7.13
C PHE A 80 1.33 -0.71 5.62
N PHE A 81 2.07 -1.72 5.22
CA PHE A 81 2.27 -2.11 3.84
C PHE A 81 1.40 -3.35 3.54
N ALA A 82 0.24 -3.10 2.93
CA ALA A 82 -0.75 -4.13 2.61
C ALA A 82 -0.47 -4.88 1.29
N SER A 83 0.69 -4.64 0.68
CA SER A 83 1.18 -5.33 -0.53
C SER A 83 2.35 -6.26 -0.17
N ALA A 84 2.89 -6.96 -1.17
CA ALA A 84 4.00 -7.91 -1.02
C ALA A 84 5.30 -7.23 -0.56
N VAL A 85 6.08 -7.87 0.31
CA VAL A 85 7.41 -7.36 0.71
C VAL A 85 8.34 -7.20 -0.50
N GLY A 86 8.22 -8.07 -1.52
CA GLY A 86 8.94 -7.89 -2.78
C GLY A 86 8.61 -6.56 -3.49
N ASP A 87 7.36 -6.12 -3.43
CA ASP A 87 6.93 -4.82 -3.98
C ASP A 87 7.54 -3.67 -3.17
N LEU A 88 7.58 -3.78 -1.83
CA LEU A 88 8.30 -2.82 -0.99
C LEU A 88 9.80 -2.75 -1.37
N ALA A 89 10.47 -3.89 -1.54
CA ALA A 89 11.88 -3.94 -1.96
C ALA A 89 12.13 -3.21 -3.28
N ILE A 90 11.24 -3.40 -4.26
CA ILE A 90 11.27 -2.69 -5.54
C ILE A 90 11.03 -1.19 -5.35
N MET A 91 9.98 -0.80 -4.61
CA MET A 91 9.65 0.60 -4.35
C MET A 91 10.82 1.34 -3.72
N LEU A 92 11.48 0.76 -2.72
CA LEU A 92 12.63 1.39 -2.06
C LEU A 92 13.86 1.50 -2.96
N HIS A 93 14.02 0.60 -3.94
CA HIS A 93 15.15 0.61 -4.88
C HIS A 93 14.92 1.50 -6.11
N LEU A 94 13.66 1.76 -6.48
CA LEU A 94 13.31 2.56 -7.65
C LEU A 94 13.91 3.98 -7.68
N PRO A 95 14.00 4.74 -6.57
CA PRO A 95 14.68 6.03 -6.55
C PRO A 95 16.11 6.02 -7.10
N TYR A 96 16.81 4.89 -7.00
CA TYR A 96 18.20 4.72 -7.44
C TYR A 96 18.28 4.12 -8.85
N TYR A 97 17.40 3.17 -9.14
CA TYR A 97 17.36 2.49 -10.43
C TYR A 97 16.73 3.34 -11.54
N TYR A 98 15.59 3.97 -11.25
CA TYR A 98 14.73 4.59 -12.24
C TYR A 98 15.41 5.77 -12.96
N PRO A 99 16.12 6.70 -12.28
CA PRO A 99 16.84 7.78 -12.96
C PRO A 99 17.96 7.28 -13.89
N ALA A 100 18.63 6.18 -13.52
CA ALA A 100 19.74 5.60 -14.28
C ALA A 100 19.29 4.75 -15.48
N ALA A 101 18.01 4.41 -15.57
CA ALA A 101 17.51 3.57 -16.66
C ALA A 101 17.55 4.34 -17.99
N PRO A 102 17.80 3.67 -19.14
CA PRO A 102 18.06 4.34 -20.42
C PRO A 102 16.86 5.11 -20.99
N CYS A 103 15.65 4.69 -20.68
CA CYS A 103 14.40 5.33 -21.11
C CYS A 103 13.26 5.02 -20.11
N SER A 104 12.02 5.38 -20.46
CA SER A 104 10.83 4.95 -19.72
C SER A 104 10.61 3.44 -19.88
N PHE A 105 10.08 2.77 -18.84
CA PHE A 105 9.85 1.32 -18.88
C PHE A 105 8.92 0.88 -20.00
N LYS A 106 7.93 1.72 -20.39
CA LYS A 106 7.05 1.48 -21.54
C LYS A 106 7.81 1.34 -22.87
N ASP A 107 9.00 1.93 -22.97
CA ASP A 107 9.81 1.99 -24.20
C ASP A 107 10.96 0.96 -24.20
N MET A 108 11.04 0.10 -23.19
CA MET A 108 12.13 -0.89 -23.03
C MET A 108 11.86 -2.23 -23.72
N GLY A 109 10.76 -2.38 -24.46
CA GLY A 109 10.44 -3.60 -25.22
C GLY A 109 10.44 -4.87 -24.35
N LYS A 110 11.32 -5.83 -24.66
CA LYS A 110 11.44 -7.13 -23.97
C LYS A 110 12.44 -7.11 -22.80
N THR A 111 12.92 -5.94 -22.39
CA THR A 111 13.92 -5.83 -21.32
C THR A 111 13.40 -6.40 -20.01
N VAL A 112 14.27 -7.10 -19.30
CA VAL A 112 14.02 -7.67 -17.97
C VAL A 112 14.82 -6.86 -16.95
N LEU A 113 14.13 -6.41 -15.91
CA LEU A 113 14.67 -5.64 -14.80
C LEU A 113 15.03 -6.58 -13.66
N HIS A 114 16.10 -6.24 -12.95
CA HIS A 114 16.60 -6.98 -11.81
C HIS A 114 16.61 -6.06 -10.60
N PHE A 115 15.88 -6.45 -9.55
CA PHE A 115 15.88 -5.75 -8.27
C PHE A 115 16.36 -6.72 -7.18
N PRO A 116 16.95 -6.21 -6.08
CA PRO A 116 17.41 -7.05 -4.99
C PRO A 116 16.27 -7.88 -4.36
N GLY A 117 16.52 -9.17 -4.14
CA GLY A 117 15.62 -10.04 -3.38
C GLY A 117 14.35 -10.51 -4.11
N VAL A 118 14.09 -10.05 -5.34
CA VAL A 118 12.89 -10.41 -6.11
C VAL A 118 13.23 -11.13 -7.43
N PRO A 119 12.32 -11.94 -7.99
CA PRO A 119 12.48 -12.50 -9.33
C PRO A 119 12.63 -11.40 -10.40
N PRO A 120 13.24 -11.70 -11.56
CA PRO A 120 13.30 -10.75 -12.67
C PRO A 120 11.91 -10.38 -13.19
N ILE A 121 11.70 -9.10 -13.54
CA ILE A 121 10.39 -8.58 -13.97
C ILE A 121 10.57 -7.89 -15.31
N ARG A 122 9.68 -8.14 -16.29
CA ARG A 122 9.75 -7.39 -17.56
C ARG A 122 9.45 -5.92 -17.29
N ALA A 123 10.13 -5.02 -17.98
CA ALA A 123 9.90 -3.57 -17.81
C ALA A 123 8.41 -3.20 -17.99
N LEU A 124 7.72 -3.85 -18.93
CA LEU A 124 6.30 -3.66 -19.20
C LEU A 124 5.35 -4.23 -18.14
N ASP A 125 5.82 -5.13 -17.27
CA ASP A 125 5.03 -5.69 -16.16
C ASP A 125 5.18 -4.89 -14.86
N MET A 126 6.03 -3.85 -14.86
CA MET A 126 6.14 -2.93 -13.73
C MET A 126 4.83 -2.16 -13.54
N SER A 127 4.63 -1.62 -12.33
CA SER A 127 3.45 -0.80 -12.02
C SER A 127 3.18 0.23 -13.10
N THR A 128 1.93 0.34 -13.55
CA THR A 128 1.48 1.32 -14.54
C THR A 128 1.86 2.75 -14.15
N THR A 129 1.92 3.01 -12.85
CA THR A 129 2.35 4.30 -12.29
C THR A 129 3.82 4.62 -12.51
N MET A 130 4.65 3.65 -12.93
CA MET A 130 6.09 3.77 -13.18
C MET A 130 6.46 3.46 -14.63
N LEU A 131 5.49 3.27 -15.53
CA LEU A 131 5.79 2.93 -16.93
C LEU A 131 6.35 4.11 -17.72
N ASP A 132 5.85 5.32 -17.46
CA ASP A 132 6.25 6.55 -18.15
C ASP A 132 6.91 7.53 -17.18
N ARG A 133 8.23 7.69 -17.28
CA ARG A 133 9.01 8.58 -16.40
C ARG A 133 8.58 10.04 -16.51
N GLU A 134 8.05 10.44 -17.66
CA GLU A 134 7.62 11.81 -17.88
C GLU A 134 6.22 12.11 -17.33
N SER A 135 5.46 11.07 -17.01
CA SER A 135 4.14 11.23 -16.40
C SER A 135 4.24 11.85 -15.01
N ASP A 136 3.22 12.65 -14.67
CA ASP A 136 3.06 13.24 -13.34
C ASP A 136 2.90 12.17 -12.25
N ILE A 137 2.20 11.07 -12.55
CA ILE A 137 2.07 9.96 -11.61
C ILE A 137 3.42 9.29 -11.30
N ALA A 138 4.29 9.06 -12.29
CA ALA A 138 5.60 8.47 -12.03
C ALA A 138 6.50 9.39 -11.21
N LYS A 139 6.47 10.70 -11.50
CA LYS A 139 7.20 11.72 -10.74
C LYS A 139 6.72 11.75 -9.28
N GLU A 140 5.40 11.73 -9.05
CA GLU A 140 4.83 11.72 -7.69
C GLU A 140 5.14 10.41 -6.94
N ARG A 141 5.04 9.26 -7.60
CA ARG A 141 5.37 7.97 -6.98
C ARG A 141 6.85 7.87 -6.65
N LEU A 142 7.75 8.34 -7.52
CA LEU A 142 9.18 8.37 -7.25
C LEU A 142 9.51 9.27 -6.05
N ARG A 143 8.83 10.42 -5.93
CA ARG A 143 8.89 11.28 -4.73
C ARG A 143 8.46 10.51 -3.49
N HIS A 144 7.32 9.83 -3.51
CA HIS A 144 6.86 9.00 -2.39
C HIS A 144 7.89 7.93 -2.01
N TYR A 145 8.42 7.19 -2.98
CA TYR A 145 9.41 6.12 -2.75
C TYR A 145 10.71 6.63 -2.15
N THR A 146 11.14 7.83 -2.54
CA THR A 146 12.34 8.48 -1.99
C THR A 146 12.16 8.81 -0.51
N ARG A 147 10.94 9.18 -0.12
CA ARG A 147 10.57 9.56 1.24
C ARG A 147 10.20 8.39 2.14
N MET A 148 9.72 7.27 1.59
CA MET A 148 9.29 6.11 2.39
C MET A 148 10.31 5.67 3.46
N PRO A 149 11.63 5.65 3.18
CA PRO A 149 12.62 5.34 4.19
C PRO A 149 12.75 6.34 5.37
N GLU A 150 12.08 7.50 5.34
CA GLU A 150 11.99 8.45 6.47
C GLU A 150 11.15 7.88 7.64
N ALA A 151 10.29 6.90 7.39
CA ALA A 151 9.52 6.24 8.44
C ALA A 151 10.40 5.41 9.38
N ARG A 152 9.91 5.22 10.60
CA ARG A 152 10.57 4.41 11.64
C ARG A 152 10.56 2.91 11.33
N GLY A 153 9.66 2.45 10.47
CA GLY A 153 9.60 1.06 10.03
C GLY A 153 8.37 0.75 9.19
N PHE A 154 8.32 -0.49 8.73
CA PHE A 154 7.24 -1.04 7.93
C PHE A 154 6.59 -2.23 8.64
N LEU A 155 5.27 -2.22 8.73
CA LEU A 155 4.44 -3.35 9.13
C LEU A 155 3.90 -3.99 7.84
N ALA A 156 4.42 -5.13 7.43
CA ALA A 156 4.05 -5.80 6.19
C ALA A 156 2.99 -6.87 6.45
N ASN A 157 1.93 -6.89 5.63
CA ASN A 157 0.94 -7.96 5.64
C ASN A 157 1.47 -9.22 4.92
N SER A 158 2.55 -9.78 5.45
CA SER A 158 3.25 -10.96 4.94
C SER A 158 3.92 -11.70 6.10
N PHE A 159 4.57 -12.84 5.82
CA PHE A 159 5.30 -13.65 6.81
C PHE A 159 6.65 -14.11 6.25
N ASP A 160 7.64 -14.28 7.12
CA ASP A 160 9.05 -14.45 6.73
C ASP A 160 9.29 -15.52 5.69
N TRP A 161 8.67 -16.69 5.84
CA TRP A 161 8.85 -17.81 4.91
C TRP A 161 8.32 -17.54 3.50
N LEU A 162 7.27 -16.72 3.35
CA LEU A 162 6.66 -16.43 2.06
C LEU A 162 7.58 -15.60 1.16
N GLU A 163 8.31 -14.66 1.75
CA GLU A 163 9.07 -13.63 1.03
C GLU A 163 10.51 -13.48 1.54
N ALA A 164 11.12 -14.57 2.01
CA ALA A 164 12.43 -14.58 2.67
C ALA A 164 13.53 -13.83 1.90
N ARG A 165 13.61 -14.03 0.58
CA ARG A 165 14.62 -13.37 -0.27
C ARG A 165 14.48 -11.85 -0.31
N ALA A 166 13.25 -11.34 -0.36
CA ALA A 166 12.99 -9.90 -0.35
C ALA A 166 13.28 -9.31 1.03
N LEU A 167 12.90 -10.01 2.09
CA LEU A 167 13.21 -9.62 3.47
C LEU A 167 14.71 -9.57 3.74
N GLU A 168 15.46 -10.56 3.29
CA GLU A 168 16.93 -10.55 3.40
C GLU A 168 17.52 -9.36 2.65
N ALA A 169 17.09 -9.09 1.43
CA ALA A 169 17.58 -7.94 0.65
C ALA A 169 17.31 -6.60 1.35
N LEU A 170 16.13 -6.44 1.95
CA LEU A 170 15.78 -5.28 2.77
C LEU A 170 16.62 -5.19 4.04
N ARG A 171 16.78 -6.31 4.77
CA ARG A 171 17.58 -6.39 6.01
C ARG A 171 19.05 -6.06 5.76
N TYR A 172 19.60 -6.48 4.62
CA TYR A 172 20.98 -6.19 4.23
C TYR A 172 21.18 -4.82 3.56
N GLY A 173 20.13 -3.99 3.46
CA GLY A 173 20.23 -2.64 2.91
C GLY A 173 20.42 -2.58 1.39
N LEU A 174 20.20 -3.68 0.67
CA LEU A 174 20.42 -3.75 -0.79
C LEU A 174 19.42 -2.88 -1.56
N CYS A 175 18.23 -2.67 -0.97
CA CYS A 175 17.15 -1.92 -1.59
C CYS A 175 17.29 -0.40 -1.42
N THR A 176 18.05 0.10 -0.44
CA THR A 176 18.23 1.55 -0.21
C THR A 176 19.71 1.97 -0.19
N PRO A 177 20.41 1.97 -1.35
CA PRO A 177 21.81 2.38 -1.42
C PRO A 177 22.10 3.71 -0.70
N GLY A 178 23.15 3.72 0.12
CA GLY A 178 23.61 4.92 0.81
C GLY A 178 22.83 5.32 2.08
N ARG A 179 21.84 4.52 2.52
CA ARG A 179 21.17 4.72 3.82
C ARG A 179 20.68 3.40 4.43
N PRO A 180 20.53 3.31 5.76
CA PRO A 180 19.90 2.16 6.38
C PRO A 180 18.46 1.98 5.87
N THR A 181 18.08 0.74 5.59
CA THR A 181 16.67 0.38 5.36
C THR A 181 15.95 0.34 6.72
N PRO A 182 14.80 1.01 6.89
CA PRO A 182 14.01 0.89 8.12
C PRO A 182 13.60 -0.56 8.39
N PRO A 183 13.43 -0.96 9.66
CA PRO A 183 13.04 -2.32 9.99
C PRO A 183 11.69 -2.68 9.36
N VAL A 184 11.60 -3.92 8.87
CA VAL A 184 10.40 -4.49 8.26
C VAL A 184 9.90 -5.62 9.17
N TYR A 185 8.68 -5.47 9.67
CA TYR A 185 8.00 -6.41 10.54
C TYR A 185 6.90 -7.12 9.77
N CYS A 186 7.09 -8.40 9.52
CA CYS A 186 6.06 -9.26 8.95
C CYS A 186 5.03 -9.62 10.01
N ILE A 187 3.80 -9.12 9.86
CA ILE A 187 2.70 -9.32 10.81
C ILE A 187 1.51 -10.07 10.21
N GLY A 188 1.69 -10.62 9.00
CA GLY A 188 0.64 -11.30 8.26
C GLY A 188 0.63 -12.84 8.43
N PRO A 189 -0.33 -13.52 7.79
CA PRO A 189 -1.40 -12.93 7.00
C PRO A 189 -2.52 -12.36 7.90
N LEU A 190 -2.76 -11.05 7.79
CA LEU A 190 -3.89 -10.37 8.39
C LEU A 190 -5.10 -10.56 7.49
N VAL A 191 -5.89 -11.57 7.83
CA VAL A 191 -7.17 -11.87 7.19
C VAL A 191 -8.30 -11.62 8.18
N LEU A 192 -9.44 -11.11 7.70
CA LEU A 192 -10.63 -11.05 8.54
C LEU A 192 -11.01 -12.48 8.91
N PRO A 193 -11.30 -12.76 10.20
CA PRO A 193 -11.88 -14.04 10.57
C PRO A 193 -13.16 -14.23 9.75
N GLY A 194 -13.32 -15.41 9.14
CA GLY A 194 -14.55 -15.74 8.43
C GLY A 194 -15.74 -15.50 9.35
N GLN A 195 -16.80 -14.85 8.85
CA GLN A 195 -18.03 -14.67 9.63
C GLN A 195 -18.62 -16.06 9.93
N THR A 196 -18.29 -16.61 11.10
CA THR A 196 -18.85 -17.87 11.61
C THR A 196 -20.22 -17.68 12.25
N GLY A 197 -20.61 -16.44 12.53
CA GLY A 197 -21.95 -16.05 12.99
C GLY A 197 -22.65 -15.23 11.93
N GLY A 198 -23.88 -15.61 11.59
CA GLY A 198 -24.72 -14.89 10.64
C GLY A 198 -24.75 -13.41 10.96
N SER A 199 -24.48 -12.58 9.94
CA SER A 199 -24.90 -11.20 9.97
C SER A 199 -26.39 -11.13 10.33
N ALA A 200 -26.88 -10.00 10.86
CA ALA A 200 -28.29 -9.80 11.20
C ALA A 200 -29.30 -10.04 10.05
N GLY A 201 -28.84 -10.46 8.86
CA GLY A 201 -29.65 -11.00 7.76
C GLY A 201 -29.10 -12.31 7.19
N GLY A 202 -29.15 -13.40 7.96
CA GLY A 202 -29.02 -14.78 7.46
C GLY A 202 -27.69 -15.14 6.76
N ARG A 203 -27.58 -16.40 6.30
CA ARG A 203 -26.53 -16.86 5.38
C ARG A 203 -26.90 -16.39 3.98
N HIS A 204 -25.94 -15.87 3.20
CA HIS A 204 -26.22 -15.42 1.83
C HIS A 204 -26.45 -16.63 0.91
N ALA A 205 -27.43 -16.55 -0.01
CA ALA A 205 -27.80 -17.65 -0.90
C ALA A 205 -26.63 -18.19 -1.75
N CYS A 206 -25.61 -17.37 -2.03
CA CYS A 206 -24.40 -17.83 -2.73
C CYS A 206 -23.60 -18.86 -1.93
N LEU A 207 -23.64 -18.79 -0.59
CA LEU A 207 -22.96 -19.76 0.27
C LEU A 207 -23.76 -21.07 0.34
N GLU A 208 -25.08 -21.00 0.35
CA GLU A 208 -25.93 -22.20 0.26
C GLU A 208 -25.74 -22.94 -1.07
N TRP A 209 -25.66 -22.18 -2.17
CA TRP A 209 -25.30 -22.75 -3.48
C TRP A 209 -23.91 -23.39 -3.47
N LEU A 210 -22.92 -22.74 -2.83
CA LEU A 210 -21.56 -23.24 -2.71
C LEU A 210 -21.51 -24.54 -1.90
N ASP A 211 -22.28 -24.63 -0.81
CA ASP A 211 -22.37 -25.81 0.05
C ASP A 211 -22.93 -27.05 -0.68
N ALA A 212 -23.71 -26.84 -1.75
CA ALA A 212 -24.28 -27.92 -2.56
C ALA A 212 -23.32 -28.47 -3.64
N GLN A 213 -22.15 -27.85 -3.85
CA GLN A 213 -21.21 -28.27 -4.87
C GLN A 213 -20.23 -29.34 -4.33
N PRO A 214 -19.67 -30.22 -5.20
CA PRO A 214 -18.62 -31.14 -4.80
C PRO A 214 -17.39 -30.41 -4.23
N GLU A 215 -16.63 -31.09 -3.36
CA GLU A 215 -15.37 -30.55 -2.85
C GLU A 215 -14.45 -30.16 -4.01
N ARG A 216 -13.90 -28.93 -3.96
CA ARG A 216 -13.02 -28.36 -5.00
C ARG A 216 -13.68 -28.28 -6.40
N GLY A 217 -15.02 -28.29 -6.47
CA GLY A 217 -15.79 -28.20 -7.72
C GLY A 217 -16.08 -26.77 -8.21
N VAL A 218 -15.76 -25.75 -7.42
CA VAL A 218 -16.07 -24.35 -7.73
C VAL A 218 -14.80 -23.53 -7.95
N VAL A 219 -14.81 -22.72 -9.00
CA VAL A 219 -13.79 -21.68 -9.24
C VAL A 219 -14.34 -20.34 -8.78
N PHE A 220 -13.67 -19.70 -7.84
CA PHE A 220 -13.98 -18.33 -7.42
C PHE A 220 -13.23 -17.33 -8.31
N LEU A 221 -13.98 -16.47 -9.00
CA LEU A 221 -13.43 -15.41 -9.83
C LEU A 221 -13.76 -14.03 -9.23
N CYS A 222 -12.73 -13.28 -8.85
CA CYS A 222 -12.86 -11.94 -8.30
C CYS A 222 -11.64 -11.10 -8.70
N PHE A 223 -11.89 -9.95 -9.32
CA PHE A 223 -10.85 -9.01 -9.76
C PHE A 223 -10.63 -7.87 -8.76
N GLY A 224 -10.93 -8.11 -7.49
CA GLY A 224 -10.83 -7.13 -6.42
C GLY A 224 -11.96 -6.10 -6.42
N SER A 225 -11.87 -5.14 -5.50
CA SER A 225 -12.92 -4.14 -5.26
C SER A 225 -13.06 -3.08 -6.36
N LEU A 226 -12.01 -2.89 -7.17
CA LEU A 226 -11.94 -1.84 -8.20
C LEU A 226 -11.69 -2.39 -9.61
N GLY A 227 -11.60 -3.72 -9.78
CA GLY A 227 -11.36 -4.33 -11.09
C GLY A 227 -12.57 -4.16 -12.02
N THR A 228 -12.36 -3.54 -13.17
CA THR A 228 -13.39 -3.36 -14.20
C THR A 228 -12.85 -3.71 -15.58
N PHE A 229 -13.72 -4.16 -16.47
CA PHE A 229 -13.40 -4.58 -17.83
C PHE A 229 -14.39 -3.95 -18.80
N SER A 230 -13.95 -3.63 -20.01
CA SER A 230 -14.87 -3.28 -21.09
C SER A 230 -15.76 -4.48 -21.42
N ALA A 231 -16.99 -4.22 -21.86
CA ALA A 231 -17.80 -5.27 -22.47
C ALA A 231 -17.05 -5.85 -23.68
N ALA A 232 -17.19 -7.16 -23.86
CA ALA A 232 -16.64 -7.89 -25.00
C ALA A 232 -17.37 -7.54 -26.30
#